data_AF-A0AAP0CHE1-F1
#
_entry.id   AF-A0AAP0CHE1-F1
#
_cell.length_a   1.000
_cell.length_b   1.000
_cell.length_c   1.000
_cell.angle_alpha   90.00
_cell.angle_beta   90.00
_cell.angle_gamma   90.00
#
_symmetry.space_group_name_H-M   'P 1'
#
loop_
_entity.id
_entity.type
_entity.pdbx_description
1 polymer ?
#
loop_
_entity_poly.entity_id
_entity_poly.type
_entity_poly.pdbx_seq_one_letter_code
_entity_poly.pdbx_strand_id
1 'polypeptide(L)'
;MSDDERGEEKELDLSSPEVVTKYKSAAEIVNKALQLVLSECKPKAKIVDICEKGDSYIREQTGSMYKNVKKKIERGVAFPTCLSVNNTVCHFSPLASDESVLEEGDILKIDMGCHIDGFIAVVGHTHVLQQGPVTGRAADAIAAANTAAEVALRLVKPGKKNQDVTKAIQEVAAAYDCKIVEGVLSHQLKQFVIDGNKVVLSVSNPETRVDDAEFEENEVYAIDIVTSTGDGKPKLLDEKQTTIYKRAVDKSYHLKMKASRFIFSEISQNFPIMPFSARALEEKRARLGLVECVNHELLQPYPVLHEKPGDFVAHIKFTVLLMPNGSDRITSHGLQELQPTKTVDDPEIKAWLSLPVKSKKKGGGKKKKGKRAEKGEGEAETEAMEET
;
A
#
# COMPACT_ATOMS: atom_id res chain seq x y z
N MET A 1 -23.74 33.89 7.22
CA MET A 1 -22.81 33.99 6.08
C MET A 1 -23.17 32.85 5.16
N SER A 2 -23.48 33.16 3.91
CA SER A 2 -24.06 32.28 2.89
C SER A 2 -23.19 31.06 2.61
N ASP A 3 -23.85 29.93 2.33
CA ASP A 3 -23.29 28.61 2.01
C ASP A 3 -22.46 28.53 0.69
N ASP A 4 -22.10 29.67 0.10
CA ASP A 4 -21.62 29.78 -1.29
C ASP A 4 -20.11 30.10 -1.44
N GLU A 5 -19.33 30.03 -0.35
CA GLU A 5 -17.87 30.31 -0.36
C GLU A 5 -17.00 29.13 0.11
N ARG A 6 -17.52 27.90 0.11
CA ARG A 6 -16.65 26.71 0.10
C ARG A 6 -16.26 26.43 -1.34
N GLY A 7 -15.35 27.23 -1.88
CA GLY A 7 -14.71 26.92 -3.15
C GLY A 7 -14.23 25.46 -3.12
N GLU A 8 -14.58 24.67 -4.13
CA GLU A 8 -14.08 23.31 -4.29
C GLU A 8 -12.55 23.36 -4.22
N GLU A 9 -11.97 23.03 -3.07
CA GLU A 9 -10.52 22.84 -2.96
C GLU A 9 -10.19 21.72 -3.94
N LYS A 10 -9.56 22.09 -5.05
CA LYS A 10 -9.20 21.16 -6.11
C LYS A 10 -8.35 20.05 -5.51
N GLU A 11 -8.85 18.81 -5.58
CA GLU A 11 -8.15 17.63 -5.07
C GLU A 11 -6.73 17.58 -5.65
N LEU A 12 -5.73 17.49 -4.78
CA LEU A 12 -4.33 17.43 -5.19
C LEU A 12 -3.98 16.02 -5.68
N ASP A 13 -3.44 15.94 -6.89
CA ASP A 13 -3.11 14.67 -7.55
C ASP A 13 -1.64 14.63 -8.04
N LEU A 14 -1.27 13.57 -8.75
CA LEU A 14 0.09 13.38 -9.27
C LEU A 14 0.49 14.34 -10.40
N SER A 15 -0.41 15.22 -10.87
CA SER A 15 -0.04 16.29 -11.81
C SER A 15 0.85 17.35 -11.14
N SER A 16 0.81 17.44 -9.81
CA SER A 16 1.70 18.30 -9.03
C SER A 16 3.01 17.59 -8.67
N PRO A 17 4.18 18.15 -9.06
CA PRO A 17 5.48 17.59 -8.66
C PRO A 17 5.70 17.56 -7.15
N GLU A 18 5.08 18.47 -6.40
CA GLU A 18 5.15 18.50 -4.94
C GLU A 18 4.45 17.27 -4.32
N VAL A 19 3.29 16.90 -4.86
CA VAL A 19 2.52 15.72 -4.43
C VAL A 19 3.35 14.45 -4.68
N VAL A 20 3.92 14.30 -5.87
CA VAL A 20 4.81 13.17 -6.21
C VAL A 20 6.01 13.10 -5.25
N THR A 21 6.60 14.26 -4.92
CA THR A 21 7.72 14.34 -3.98
C THR A 21 7.32 13.85 -2.58
N LYS A 22 6.15 14.27 -2.07
CA LYS A 22 5.65 13.84 -0.75
C LYS A 22 5.39 12.33 -0.71
N TYR A 23 4.78 11.75 -1.74
CA TYR A 23 4.64 10.29 -1.86
C TYR A 23 5.99 9.57 -1.85
N LYS A 24 6.95 10.05 -2.66
CA LYS A 24 8.29 9.43 -2.75
C LYS A 24 9.08 9.54 -1.45
N SER A 25 8.99 10.66 -0.75
CA SER A 25 9.61 10.84 0.57
C SER A 25 8.96 9.93 1.63
N ALA A 26 7.64 9.81 1.65
CA ALA A 26 6.95 8.87 2.55
C ALA A 26 7.35 7.41 2.25
N ALA A 27 7.44 7.05 0.97
CA ALA A 27 7.89 5.74 0.55
C ALA A 27 9.34 5.44 0.90
N GLU A 28 10.25 6.41 0.77
CA GLU A 28 11.65 6.24 1.17
C GLU A 28 11.76 5.94 2.67
N ILE A 29 11.02 6.68 3.50
CA ILE A 29 11.01 6.47 4.95
C ILE A 29 10.46 5.09 5.30
N VAL A 30 9.31 4.69 4.73
CA VAL A 30 8.70 3.40 5.06
C VAL A 30 9.52 2.21 4.55
N ASN A 31 10.18 2.33 3.39
CA ASN A 31 11.09 1.29 2.90
C ASN A 31 12.29 1.11 3.84
N LYS A 32 12.86 2.20 4.36
CA LYS A 32 13.95 2.13 5.35
C LYS A 32 13.46 1.60 6.70
N ALA A 33 12.24 1.96 7.12
CA ALA A 33 11.61 1.42 8.32
C ALA A 33 11.43 -0.10 8.21
N LEU A 34 10.97 -0.59 7.06
CA LEU A 34 10.85 -2.03 6.79
C LEU A 34 12.21 -2.75 6.86
N GLN A 35 13.27 -2.17 6.29
CA GLN A 35 14.63 -2.73 6.39
C GLN A 35 15.11 -2.81 7.85
N LEU A 36 14.85 -1.78 8.66
CA LEU A 36 15.15 -1.79 10.08
C LEU A 36 14.37 -2.90 10.79
N VAL A 37 13.05 -2.97 10.60
CA VAL A 37 12.18 -3.99 11.19
C VAL A 37 12.68 -5.39 10.86
N LEU A 38 12.98 -5.66 9.58
CA LEU A 38 13.55 -6.94 9.14
C LEU A 38 14.87 -7.28 9.85
N SER A 39 15.75 -6.30 10.05
CA SER A 39 17.03 -6.51 10.74
C SER A 39 16.89 -6.82 12.24
N GLU A 40 15.74 -6.47 12.83
CA GLU A 40 15.39 -6.72 14.23
C GLU A 40 14.62 -8.04 14.41
N CYS A 41 14.02 -8.57 13.35
CA CYS A 41 13.35 -9.87 13.35
C CYS A 41 14.38 -11.00 13.54
N LYS A 42 14.55 -11.45 14.79
CA LYS A 42 15.45 -12.54 15.19
C LYS A 42 14.71 -13.49 16.13
N PRO A 43 15.08 -14.78 16.17
CA PRO A 43 14.53 -15.69 17.16
C PRO A 43 14.64 -15.12 18.58
N LYS A 44 13.57 -15.28 19.36
CA LYS A 44 13.36 -14.77 20.72
C LYS A 44 13.17 -13.25 20.85
N ALA A 45 13.21 -12.49 19.76
CA ALA A 45 12.86 -11.07 19.80
C ALA A 45 11.37 -10.91 20.08
N LYS A 46 11.01 -9.99 20.98
CA LYS A 46 9.60 -9.67 21.26
C LYS A 46 8.98 -8.94 20.08
N ILE A 47 7.79 -9.38 19.68
CA ILE A 47 7.05 -8.79 18.57
C ILE A 47 6.71 -7.32 18.86
N VAL A 48 6.32 -7.01 20.10
CA VAL A 48 5.96 -5.65 20.52
C VAL A 48 7.12 -4.67 20.36
N ASP A 49 8.33 -5.06 20.78
CA ASP A 49 9.54 -4.22 20.67
C ASP A 49 9.86 -3.90 19.19
N ILE A 50 9.69 -4.87 18.30
CA ILE A 50 9.92 -4.69 16.86
C ILE A 50 8.89 -3.71 16.27
N CYS A 51 7.61 -3.85 16.65
CA CYS A 51 6.56 -2.93 16.20
C CYS A 51 6.80 -1.50 16.68
N GLU A 52 7.20 -1.33 17.95
CA GLU A 52 7.54 -0.02 18.52
C GLU A 52 8.75 0.62 17.82
N LYS A 53 9.78 -0.16 17.50
CA LYS A 53 10.95 0.33 16.75
C LYS A 53 10.55 0.83 15.36
N GLY A 54 9.72 0.09 14.62
CA GLY A 54 9.22 0.50 13.30
C GLY A 54 8.46 1.83 13.35
N ASP A 55 7.51 1.96 14.28
CA ASP A 55 6.72 3.19 14.45
C ASP A 55 7.61 4.37 14.87
N SER A 56 8.53 4.13 15.80
CA SER A 56 9.45 5.17 16.32
C SER A 56 10.37 5.69 15.22
N TYR A 57 10.90 4.81 14.38
CA TYR A 57 11.72 5.19 13.23
C TYR A 57 10.95 6.12 12.29
N ILE A 58 9.71 5.78 11.92
CA ILE A 58 8.88 6.62 11.06
C ILE A 58 8.64 8.00 11.70
N ARG A 59 8.27 8.05 13.00
CA ARG A 59 8.06 9.32 13.72
C ARG A 59 9.32 10.19 13.77
N GLU A 60 10.47 9.59 14.03
CA GLU A 60 11.74 10.31 14.08
C GLU A 60 12.12 10.90 12.71
N GLN A 61 12.09 10.06 11.66
CA GLN A 61 12.46 10.48 10.30
C GLN A 61 11.52 11.56 9.79
N THR A 62 10.20 11.38 9.92
CA THR A 62 9.23 12.40 9.52
C THR A 62 9.31 13.66 10.38
N GLY A 63 9.53 13.53 11.70
CA GLY A 63 9.69 14.66 12.61
C GLY A 63 10.83 15.62 12.24
N SER A 64 11.87 15.09 11.57
CA SER A 64 13.00 15.85 11.06
C SER A 64 12.68 16.76 9.85
N MET A 65 11.67 16.40 9.05
CA MET A 65 11.28 17.10 7.83
C MET A 65 10.43 18.34 8.12
N TYR A 66 10.33 19.30 7.19
CA TYR A 66 9.37 20.42 7.25
C TYR A 66 9.24 21.10 8.64
N LYS A 67 10.36 21.40 9.31
CA LYS A 67 10.37 22.10 10.61
C LYS A 67 10.15 23.61 10.48
N ASN A 68 10.67 24.22 9.41
CA ASN A 68 10.72 25.67 9.23
C ASN A 68 9.72 26.18 8.18
N VAL A 69 8.59 25.48 8.01
CA VAL A 69 7.53 25.87 7.06
C VAL A 69 6.46 26.71 7.75
N LYS A 70 5.89 27.68 7.03
CA LYS A 70 4.86 28.59 7.57
C LYS A 70 3.55 27.87 7.91
N LYS A 71 3.18 26.85 7.14
CA LYS A 71 2.00 26.00 7.36
C LYS A 71 2.46 24.72 8.06
N LYS A 72 1.81 24.35 9.17
CA LYS A 72 2.04 23.06 9.82
C LYS A 72 1.68 21.94 8.86
N ILE A 73 2.64 21.05 8.57
CA ILE A 73 2.46 19.87 7.73
C ILE A 73 2.37 18.64 8.63
N GLU A 74 1.23 17.95 8.58
CA GLU A 74 1.03 16.67 9.29
C GLU A 74 1.84 15.56 8.64
N ARG A 75 2.44 14.69 9.45
CA ARG A 75 3.34 13.64 8.98
C ARG A 75 3.56 12.62 10.09
N GLY A 76 3.89 11.39 9.72
CA GLY A 76 4.13 10.33 10.67
C GLY A 76 3.68 8.97 10.16
N VAL A 77 3.26 8.13 11.10
CA VAL A 77 2.75 6.79 10.84
C VAL A 77 1.37 6.89 10.17
N ALA A 78 1.23 6.31 8.99
CA ALA A 78 -0.04 6.19 8.28
C ALA A 78 -0.74 4.85 8.56
N PHE A 79 0.04 3.80 8.82
CA PHE A 79 -0.46 2.52 9.29
C PHE A 79 0.55 1.95 10.30
N PRO A 80 0.12 1.55 11.51
CA PRO A 80 1.03 1.03 12.54
C PRO A 80 1.83 -0.16 12.04
N THR A 81 3.05 -0.30 12.54
CA THR A 81 3.88 -1.47 12.29
C THR A 81 3.18 -2.71 12.84
N CYS A 82 2.87 -3.63 11.93
CA CYS A 82 2.30 -4.94 12.21
C CYS A 82 3.31 -6.02 11.91
N LEU A 83 3.32 -7.07 12.71
CA LEU A 83 4.16 -8.25 12.51
C LEU A 83 3.32 -9.50 12.78
N SER A 84 2.66 -10.01 11.74
CA SER A 84 1.81 -11.20 11.84
C SER A 84 2.63 -12.46 11.60
N VAL A 85 2.48 -13.49 12.42
CA VAL A 85 3.32 -14.70 12.40
C VAL A 85 2.51 -15.92 11.95
N ASN A 86 3.11 -16.76 11.10
CA ASN A 86 2.56 -18.05 10.64
C ASN A 86 1.15 -17.95 10.05
N ASN A 87 0.15 -18.57 10.67
CA ASN A 87 -1.24 -18.56 10.22
C ASN A 87 -1.98 -17.25 10.53
N THR A 88 -1.36 -16.34 11.30
CA THR A 88 -1.90 -14.99 11.51
C THR A 88 -1.82 -14.22 10.19
N VAL A 89 -2.94 -13.70 9.71
CA VAL A 89 -3.06 -13.11 8.38
C VAL A 89 -2.57 -11.67 8.35
N CYS A 90 -3.05 -10.83 9.28
CA CYS A 90 -2.83 -9.40 9.23
C CYS A 90 -3.01 -8.72 10.60
N HIS A 91 -2.60 -7.46 10.66
CA HIS A 91 -2.90 -6.48 11.71
C HIS A 91 -2.40 -6.79 13.13
N PHE A 92 -1.55 -7.80 13.32
CA PHE A 92 -0.99 -8.08 14.64
C PHE A 92 0.02 -6.99 15.04
N SER A 93 -0.42 -6.05 15.87
CA SER A 93 0.39 -4.99 16.49
C SER A 93 0.07 -4.98 18.00
N PRO A 94 0.69 -5.86 18.79
CA PRO A 94 0.27 -6.12 20.16
C PRO A 94 0.43 -4.91 21.10
N LEU A 95 -0.25 -4.97 22.25
CA LEU A 95 -0.12 -4.01 23.35
C LEU A 95 1.24 -4.18 24.06
N ALA A 96 1.65 -3.17 24.84
CA ALA A 96 2.92 -3.16 25.57
C ALA A 96 3.10 -4.33 26.56
N SER A 97 2.00 -4.94 27.01
CA SER A 97 1.98 -6.07 27.95
C SER A 97 2.08 -7.45 27.27
N ASP A 98 2.17 -7.50 25.94
CA ASP A 98 2.31 -8.75 25.20
C ASP A 98 3.74 -9.30 25.24
N GLU A 99 3.86 -10.62 25.45
CA GLU A 99 5.13 -11.32 25.62
C GLU A 99 5.45 -12.26 24.45
N SER A 100 4.71 -12.16 23.33
CA SER A 100 4.92 -13.02 22.16
C SER A 100 6.29 -12.74 21.54
N VAL A 101 7.01 -13.82 21.25
CA VAL A 101 8.35 -13.78 20.67
C VAL A 101 8.38 -14.52 19.34
N LEU A 102 9.37 -14.20 18.51
CA LEU A 102 9.63 -14.90 17.26
C LEU A 102 10.39 -16.20 17.48
N GLU A 103 10.16 -17.19 16.62
CA GLU A 103 10.88 -18.47 16.60
C GLU A 103 11.63 -18.67 15.28
N GLU A 104 12.67 -19.51 15.29
CA GLU A 104 13.35 -19.91 14.06
C GLU A 104 12.37 -20.67 13.17
N GLY A 105 12.35 -20.33 11.88
CA GLY A 105 11.45 -20.90 10.88
C GLY A 105 10.11 -20.18 10.73
N ASP A 106 9.81 -19.18 11.58
CA ASP A 106 8.58 -18.41 11.49
C ASP A 106 8.46 -17.69 10.14
N ILE A 107 7.26 -17.73 9.55
CA ILE A 107 6.89 -16.88 8.41
C ILE A 107 6.21 -15.59 8.92
N LEU A 108 6.92 -14.48 8.74
CA LEU A 108 6.57 -13.15 9.20
C LEU A 108 5.94 -12.34 8.07
N LYS A 109 4.78 -11.74 8.32
CA LYS A 109 4.20 -10.72 7.45
C LYS A 109 4.33 -9.37 8.15
N ILE A 110 5.15 -8.50 7.59
CA ILE A 110 5.32 -7.12 8.07
C ILE A 110 4.42 -6.22 7.25
N ASP A 111 3.70 -5.31 7.88
CA ASP A 111 2.87 -4.29 7.23
C ASP A 111 3.00 -2.97 7.97
N MET A 112 3.22 -1.87 7.25
CA MET A 112 3.42 -0.55 7.85
C MET A 112 3.22 0.57 6.83
N GLY A 113 2.96 1.78 7.33
CA GLY A 113 2.69 2.95 6.49
C GLY A 113 3.26 4.25 7.03
N CYS A 114 3.68 5.13 6.13
CA CYS A 114 4.12 6.50 6.40
C CYS A 114 3.29 7.48 5.59
N HIS A 115 3.04 8.69 6.13
CA HIS A 115 2.48 9.78 5.35
C HIS A 115 3.24 11.09 5.55
N ILE A 116 3.18 11.94 4.52
CA ILE A 116 3.63 13.33 4.55
C ILE A 116 2.51 14.18 3.97
N ASP A 117 2.01 15.15 4.73
CA ASP A 117 0.88 16.02 4.37
C ASP A 117 -0.38 15.25 3.96
N GLY A 118 -0.56 14.06 4.53
CA GLY A 118 -1.66 13.16 4.20
C GLY A 118 -1.44 12.30 2.95
N PHE A 119 -0.34 12.44 2.21
CA PHE A 119 0.00 11.54 1.10
C PHE A 119 0.67 10.28 1.64
N ILE A 120 0.01 9.13 1.41
CA ILE A 120 0.29 7.87 2.10
C ILE A 120 1.16 6.96 1.25
N ALA A 121 2.17 6.34 1.86
CA ALA A 121 2.90 5.22 1.29
C ALA A 121 2.88 4.06 2.29
N VAL A 122 2.38 2.91 1.84
CA VAL A 122 2.33 1.65 2.60
C VAL A 122 3.21 0.59 1.95
N VAL A 123 3.71 -0.33 2.77
CA VAL A 123 4.50 -1.48 2.34
C VAL A 123 4.16 -2.69 3.20
N GLY A 124 4.02 -3.84 2.56
CA GLY A 124 3.91 -5.13 3.22
C GLY A 124 4.82 -6.16 2.57
N HIS A 125 5.44 -6.99 3.39
CA HIS A 125 6.44 -7.96 2.94
C HIS A 125 6.41 -9.22 3.81
N THR A 126 6.67 -10.36 3.18
CA THR A 126 6.78 -11.65 3.85
C THR A 126 8.21 -12.13 3.90
N HIS A 127 8.65 -12.52 5.09
CA HIS A 127 10.01 -12.99 5.37
C HIS A 127 9.94 -14.26 6.22
N VAL A 128 10.83 -15.22 6.01
CA VAL A 128 10.96 -16.42 6.82
C VAL A 128 12.24 -16.33 7.64
N LEU A 129 12.14 -16.54 8.96
CA LEU A 129 13.28 -16.53 9.88
C LEU A 129 14.13 -17.80 9.73
N GLN A 130 14.86 -17.89 8.63
CA GLN A 130 15.77 -18.99 8.38
C GLN A 130 16.97 -18.54 7.55
N GLN A 131 18.01 -19.36 7.58
CA GLN A 131 19.15 -19.24 6.66
C GLN A 131 18.90 -20.07 5.39
N GLY A 132 19.40 -19.57 4.26
CA GLY A 132 19.29 -20.26 2.97
C GLY A 132 17.91 -20.16 2.31
N PRO A 133 17.69 -20.91 1.22
CA PRO A 133 16.48 -20.80 0.41
C PRO A 133 15.24 -21.29 1.17
N VAL A 134 14.14 -20.56 1.03
CA VAL A 134 12.82 -21.00 1.51
C VAL A 134 12.29 -22.06 0.54
N THR A 135 11.78 -23.17 1.08
CA THR A 135 11.31 -24.32 0.29
C THR A 135 9.89 -24.74 0.66
N GLY A 136 9.31 -25.66 -0.12
CA GLY A 136 8.02 -26.28 0.19
C GLY A 136 6.83 -25.31 0.11
N ARG A 137 5.82 -25.56 0.93
CA ARG A 137 4.55 -24.81 0.89
C ARG A 137 4.68 -23.34 1.30
N ALA A 138 5.63 -23.00 2.18
CA ALA A 138 5.93 -21.60 2.48
C ALA A 138 6.50 -20.88 1.26
N ALA A 139 7.40 -21.52 0.50
CA ALA A 139 7.92 -20.97 -0.75
C ALA A 139 6.82 -20.81 -1.81
N ASP A 140 5.89 -21.76 -1.91
CA ASP A 140 4.73 -21.65 -2.80
C ASP A 140 3.85 -20.44 -2.46
N ALA A 141 3.52 -20.22 -1.18
CA ALA A 141 2.73 -19.08 -0.76
C ALA A 141 3.42 -17.75 -1.09
N ILE A 142 4.72 -17.62 -0.77
CA ILE A 142 5.47 -16.38 -1.04
C ILE A 142 5.61 -16.14 -2.55
N ALA A 143 5.89 -17.20 -3.33
CA ALA A 143 5.99 -17.11 -4.78
C ALA A 143 4.65 -16.75 -5.43
N ALA A 144 3.54 -17.29 -4.92
CA ALA A 144 2.18 -16.95 -5.34
C ALA A 144 1.88 -15.46 -5.09
N ALA A 145 2.07 -14.98 -3.86
CA ALA A 145 1.84 -13.58 -3.50
C ALA A 145 2.68 -12.64 -4.34
N ASN A 146 3.98 -12.94 -4.52
CA ASN A 146 4.86 -12.10 -5.31
C ASN A 146 4.51 -12.09 -6.80
N THR A 147 4.22 -13.25 -7.39
CA THR A 147 3.82 -13.32 -8.79
C THR A 147 2.50 -12.58 -9.02
N ALA A 148 1.54 -12.71 -8.10
CA ALA A 148 0.28 -11.99 -8.15
C ALA A 148 0.49 -10.47 -8.01
N ALA A 149 1.40 -10.03 -7.13
CA ALA A 149 1.81 -8.63 -7.00
C ALA A 149 2.47 -8.08 -8.27
N GLU A 150 3.29 -8.88 -8.96
CA GLU A 150 3.90 -8.51 -10.25
C GLU A 150 2.87 -8.41 -11.39
N VAL A 151 1.91 -9.34 -11.43
CA VAL A 151 0.79 -9.28 -12.38
C VAL A 151 -0.09 -8.07 -12.08
N ALA A 152 -0.47 -7.84 -10.83
CA ALA A 152 -1.26 -6.70 -10.41
C ALA A 152 -0.59 -5.36 -10.79
N LEU A 153 0.73 -5.22 -10.57
CA LEU A 153 1.47 -4.02 -10.98
C LEU A 153 1.32 -3.71 -12.49
N ARG A 154 1.20 -4.73 -13.34
CA ARG A 154 1.10 -4.57 -14.80
C ARG A 154 -0.33 -4.36 -15.29
N LEU A 155 -1.33 -4.76 -14.50
CA LEU A 155 -2.74 -4.63 -14.80
C LEU A 155 -3.36 -3.36 -14.18
N VAL A 156 -2.86 -2.88 -13.04
CA VAL A 156 -3.26 -1.61 -12.43
C VAL A 156 -2.60 -0.46 -13.19
N LYS A 157 -3.28 -0.03 -14.25
CA LYS A 157 -2.86 1.07 -15.13
C LYS A 157 -4.07 1.73 -15.78
N PRO A 158 -3.95 3.00 -16.21
CA PRO A 158 -5.05 3.73 -16.83
C PRO A 158 -5.72 2.94 -17.97
N GLY A 159 -7.06 2.93 -17.98
CA GLY A 159 -7.86 2.22 -18.98
C GLY A 159 -8.12 0.73 -18.71
N LYS A 160 -7.64 0.20 -17.58
CA LYS A 160 -7.93 -1.17 -17.13
C LYS A 160 -8.94 -1.17 -15.99
N LYS A 161 -9.63 -2.30 -15.82
CA LYS A 161 -10.67 -2.46 -14.80
C LYS A 161 -10.14 -3.19 -13.57
N ASN A 162 -10.67 -2.86 -12.41
CA ASN A 162 -10.38 -3.55 -11.14
C ASN A 162 -10.70 -5.06 -11.19
N GLN A 163 -11.77 -5.47 -11.87
CA GLN A 163 -12.14 -6.88 -12.02
C GLN A 163 -11.09 -7.70 -12.77
N ASP A 164 -10.39 -7.11 -13.77
CA ASP A 164 -9.33 -7.80 -14.50
C ASP A 164 -8.19 -8.23 -13.55
N VAL A 165 -7.85 -7.35 -12.61
CA VAL A 165 -6.83 -7.61 -11.58
C VAL A 165 -7.32 -8.71 -10.63
N THR A 166 -8.58 -8.61 -10.18
CA THR A 166 -9.22 -9.58 -9.26
C THR A 166 -9.18 -11.00 -9.84
N LYS A 167 -9.51 -11.15 -11.12
CA LYS A 167 -9.45 -12.45 -11.82
C LYS A 167 -8.00 -12.95 -11.90
N ALA A 168 -7.08 -12.09 -12.32
CA ALA A 168 -5.71 -12.48 -12.59
C ALA A 168 -4.95 -12.95 -11.34
N ILE A 169 -5.12 -12.28 -10.19
CA ILE A 169 -4.44 -12.67 -8.96
C ILE A 169 -4.92 -14.03 -8.43
N GLN A 170 -6.20 -14.37 -8.65
CA GLN A 170 -6.76 -15.68 -8.27
C GLN A 170 -6.20 -16.81 -9.14
N GLU A 171 -6.09 -16.60 -10.45
CA GLU A 171 -5.46 -17.58 -11.35
C GLU A 171 -3.99 -17.80 -11.01
N VAL A 172 -3.27 -16.73 -10.67
CA VAL A 172 -1.88 -16.85 -10.20
C VAL A 172 -1.81 -17.66 -8.90
N ALA A 173 -2.63 -17.37 -7.90
CA ALA A 173 -2.61 -18.13 -6.65
C ALA A 173 -2.90 -19.62 -6.89
N ALA A 174 -3.89 -19.93 -7.73
CA ALA A 174 -4.25 -21.30 -8.08
C ALA A 174 -3.10 -22.07 -8.76
N ALA A 175 -2.27 -21.40 -9.58
CA ALA A 175 -1.11 -22.02 -10.23
C ALA A 175 -0.04 -22.52 -9.23
N TYR A 176 -0.07 -22.02 -7.99
CA TYR A 176 0.80 -22.46 -6.89
C TYR A 176 0.08 -23.38 -5.88
N ASP A 177 -1.11 -23.88 -6.21
CA ASP A 177 -2.02 -24.56 -5.28
C ASP A 177 -2.33 -23.70 -4.03
N CYS A 178 -2.36 -22.38 -4.18
CA CYS A 178 -2.68 -21.43 -3.13
C CYS A 178 -4.02 -20.76 -3.43
N LYS A 179 -4.58 -20.08 -2.43
CA LYS A 179 -5.78 -19.25 -2.57
C LYS A 179 -5.46 -17.80 -2.22
N ILE A 180 -6.12 -16.87 -2.87
CA ILE A 180 -6.16 -15.47 -2.41
C ILE A 180 -7.05 -15.43 -1.16
N VAL A 181 -6.61 -14.68 -0.15
CA VAL A 181 -7.38 -14.50 1.09
C VAL A 181 -8.58 -13.58 0.85
N GLU A 182 -9.77 -14.04 1.23
CA GLU A 182 -11.02 -13.29 1.13
C GLU A 182 -11.03 -12.07 2.07
N GLY A 183 -11.72 -11.01 1.65
CA GLY A 183 -11.90 -9.79 2.45
C GLY A 183 -10.75 -8.78 2.37
N VAL A 184 -9.69 -9.08 1.62
CA VAL A 184 -8.60 -8.11 1.36
C VAL A 184 -9.02 -7.15 0.24
N LEU A 185 -8.73 -5.85 0.42
CA LEU A 185 -9.03 -4.79 -0.54
C LEU A 185 -7.75 -4.00 -0.85
N SER A 186 -7.46 -3.81 -2.13
CA SER A 186 -6.47 -2.83 -2.57
C SER A 186 -7.15 -1.50 -2.81
N HIS A 187 -6.78 -0.45 -2.08
CA HIS A 187 -7.49 0.82 -2.09
C HIS A 187 -6.78 1.88 -2.94
N GLN A 188 -7.58 2.74 -3.58
CA GLN A 188 -7.11 4.04 -4.03
C GLN A 188 -6.69 4.88 -2.81
N LEU A 189 -5.53 5.53 -2.91
CA LEU A 189 -5.03 6.47 -1.92
C LEU A 189 -5.27 7.90 -2.41
N LYS A 190 -5.75 8.76 -1.50
CA LYS A 190 -5.87 10.21 -1.71
C LYS A 190 -5.25 10.94 -0.53
N GLN A 191 -5.16 12.26 -0.61
CA GLN A 191 -4.66 13.06 0.51
C GLN A 191 -5.55 12.83 1.74
N PHE A 192 -4.97 12.31 2.83
CA PHE A 192 -5.65 11.93 4.08
C PHE A 192 -6.69 10.80 3.94
N VAL A 193 -6.70 10.05 2.84
CA VAL A 193 -7.64 8.91 2.66
C VAL A 193 -6.84 7.67 2.31
N ILE A 194 -6.78 6.72 3.26
CA ILE A 194 -6.07 5.44 3.10
C ILE A 194 -6.91 4.37 2.38
N ASP A 195 -8.22 4.56 2.37
CA ASP A 195 -9.25 3.60 1.99
C ASP A 195 -10.26 4.23 1.03
N GLY A 196 -9.76 4.78 -0.08
CA GLY A 196 -10.61 5.38 -1.12
C GLY A 196 -11.60 4.36 -1.71
N ASN A 197 -12.70 4.88 -2.26
CA ASN A 197 -13.83 4.08 -2.73
C ASN A 197 -13.53 3.25 -4.00
N LYS A 198 -12.59 3.68 -4.85
CA LYS A 198 -12.11 2.85 -5.96
C LYS A 198 -11.20 1.76 -5.40
N VAL A 199 -11.64 0.51 -5.50
CA VAL A 199 -10.95 -0.63 -4.88
C VAL A 199 -10.81 -1.79 -5.85
N VAL A 200 -9.75 -2.58 -5.66
CA VAL A 200 -9.63 -3.93 -6.22
C VAL A 200 -9.97 -4.92 -5.11
N LEU A 201 -10.98 -5.73 -5.33
CA LEU A 201 -11.35 -6.81 -4.43
C LEU A 201 -10.42 -8.01 -4.65
N SER A 202 -9.95 -8.62 -3.58
CA SER A 202 -9.09 -9.81 -3.66
C SER A 202 -9.82 -11.04 -4.21
N VAL A 203 -11.01 -11.32 -3.68
CA VAL A 203 -11.90 -12.42 -4.09
C VAL A 203 -13.34 -11.93 -4.13
N SER A 204 -14.02 -12.15 -5.24
CA SER A 204 -15.45 -11.85 -5.36
C SER A 204 -16.28 -12.91 -4.63
N ASN A 205 -17.15 -12.50 -3.72
CA ASN A 205 -18.15 -13.37 -3.11
C ASN A 205 -19.52 -12.66 -3.08
N PRO A 206 -20.65 -13.39 -2.89
CA PRO A 206 -21.99 -12.80 -2.96
C PRO A 206 -22.23 -11.69 -1.93
N GLU A 207 -21.54 -11.75 -0.79
CA GLU A 207 -21.68 -10.85 0.35
C GLU A 207 -20.84 -9.57 0.21
N THR A 208 -19.75 -9.63 -0.57
CA THR A 208 -18.80 -8.54 -0.77
C THR A 208 -18.78 -8.16 -2.24
N ARG A 209 -19.41 -7.03 -2.56
CA ARG A 209 -19.40 -6.45 -3.91
C ARG A 209 -18.74 -5.09 -3.87
N VAL A 210 -17.95 -4.82 -4.89
CA VAL A 210 -17.33 -3.51 -5.13
C VAL A 210 -17.78 -3.04 -6.50
N ASP A 211 -17.89 -1.72 -6.67
CA ASP A 211 -18.28 -1.15 -7.94
C ASP A 211 -17.21 -1.40 -9.01
N ASP A 212 -17.65 -1.55 -10.25
CA ASP A 212 -16.75 -1.60 -11.39
C ASP A 212 -16.05 -0.26 -11.52
N ALA A 213 -14.72 -0.29 -11.46
CA ALA A 213 -13.90 0.90 -11.55
C ALA A 213 -12.87 0.75 -12.67
N GLU A 214 -12.71 1.81 -13.45
CA GLU A 214 -11.60 1.98 -14.38
C GLU A 214 -10.51 2.81 -13.70
N PHE A 215 -9.27 2.35 -13.82
CA PHE A 215 -8.11 3.09 -13.33
C PHE A 215 -7.85 4.30 -14.24
N GLU A 216 -7.43 5.41 -13.65
CA GLU A 216 -7.18 6.67 -14.35
C GLU A 216 -5.75 7.18 -14.13
N GLU A 217 -5.31 8.09 -15.01
CA GLU A 217 -4.04 8.79 -14.81
C GLU A 217 -4.10 9.67 -13.56
N ASN A 218 -2.95 9.82 -12.90
CA ASN A 218 -2.74 10.59 -11.68
C ASN A 218 -3.36 10.01 -10.41
N GLU A 219 -3.87 8.77 -10.47
CA GLU A 219 -4.31 8.02 -9.28
C GLU A 219 -3.14 7.32 -8.56
N VAL A 220 -3.34 7.01 -7.28
CA VAL A 220 -2.41 6.24 -6.44
C VAL A 220 -3.16 5.07 -5.84
N TYR A 221 -2.53 3.90 -5.78
CA TYR A 221 -3.12 2.70 -5.17
C TYR A 221 -2.16 2.04 -4.18
N ALA A 222 -2.70 1.56 -3.06
CA ALA A 222 -2.10 0.52 -2.23
C ALA A 222 -2.57 -0.83 -2.74
N ILE A 223 -1.70 -1.56 -3.44
CA ILE A 223 -1.97 -2.92 -3.89
C ILE A 223 -1.63 -3.87 -2.75
N ASP A 224 -2.62 -4.63 -2.31
CA ASP A 224 -2.56 -5.54 -1.16
C ASP A 224 -2.88 -6.97 -1.63
N ILE A 225 -1.87 -7.83 -1.63
CA ILE A 225 -1.97 -9.22 -2.08
C ILE A 225 -1.64 -10.13 -0.90
N VAL A 226 -2.62 -10.91 -0.48
CA VAL A 226 -2.46 -11.93 0.56
C VAL A 226 -2.89 -13.29 0.01
N THR A 227 -1.99 -14.26 0.13
CA THR A 227 -2.21 -15.64 -0.29
C THR A 227 -2.10 -16.60 0.88
N SER A 228 -2.84 -17.69 0.82
CA SER A 228 -2.90 -18.74 1.83
C SER A 228 -2.70 -20.11 1.17
N THR A 229 -1.99 -21.01 1.84
CA THR A 229 -1.96 -22.43 1.46
C THR A 229 -3.22 -23.18 1.89
N GLY A 230 -4.03 -22.57 2.74
CA GLY A 230 -5.27 -23.10 3.29
C GLY A 230 -6.49 -22.75 2.43
N ASP A 231 -7.58 -22.38 3.11
CA ASP A 231 -8.87 -22.15 2.44
C ASP A 231 -9.09 -20.72 1.94
N GLY A 232 -8.22 -19.78 2.31
CA GLY A 232 -8.37 -18.36 1.97
C GLY A 232 -9.49 -17.67 2.74
N LYS A 233 -9.99 -18.27 3.83
CA LYS A 233 -11.18 -17.82 4.57
C LYS A 233 -10.83 -17.54 6.03
N PRO A 234 -10.20 -16.39 6.30
CA PRO A 234 -9.62 -16.14 7.59
C PRO A 234 -10.71 -15.83 8.62
N LYS A 235 -10.45 -16.16 9.88
CA LYS A 235 -11.42 -16.00 10.97
C LYS A 235 -10.86 -15.13 12.08
N LEU A 236 -11.75 -14.34 12.69
CA LEU A 236 -11.47 -13.71 13.97
C LEU A 236 -11.54 -14.76 15.08
N LEU A 237 -10.45 -14.92 15.82
CA LEU A 237 -10.37 -15.87 16.93
C LEU A 237 -10.50 -15.21 18.31
N ASP A 238 -9.92 -14.01 18.47
CA ASP A 238 -9.99 -13.23 19.70
C ASP A 238 -10.11 -11.73 19.39
N GLU A 239 -11.25 -11.14 19.72
CA GLU A 239 -11.49 -9.70 19.59
C GLU A 239 -10.46 -8.86 20.34
N LYS A 240 -9.88 -9.37 21.44
CA LYS A 240 -8.89 -8.64 22.25
C LYS A 240 -7.56 -8.43 21.54
N GLN A 241 -7.25 -9.23 20.51
CA GLN A 241 -6.07 -9.02 19.68
C GLN A 241 -6.22 -7.80 18.75
N THR A 242 -7.45 -7.29 18.58
CA THR A 242 -7.70 -6.09 17.78
C THR A 242 -7.19 -4.86 18.51
N THR A 243 -6.05 -4.34 18.07
CA THR A 243 -5.41 -3.17 18.64
C THR A 243 -5.33 -2.00 17.66
N ILE A 244 -5.64 -2.21 16.37
CA ILE A 244 -5.57 -1.17 15.36
C ILE A 244 -6.96 -0.63 15.07
N TYR A 245 -7.06 0.70 15.05
CA TYR A 245 -8.30 1.43 14.83
C TYR A 245 -8.06 2.63 13.93
N LYS A 246 -9.08 3.05 13.20
CA LYS A 246 -9.12 4.32 12.45
C LYS A 246 -10.37 5.09 12.83
N ARG A 247 -10.30 6.41 12.88
CA ARG A 247 -11.46 7.25 13.15
C ARG A 247 -12.39 7.32 11.93
N ALA A 248 -13.70 7.15 12.17
CA ALA A 248 -14.74 7.45 11.19
C ALA A 248 -15.11 8.94 11.30
N VAL A 249 -14.54 9.76 10.41
CA VAL A 249 -14.66 11.23 10.49
C VAL A 249 -16.06 11.76 10.15
N ASP A 250 -16.85 10.96 9.46
CA ASP A 250 -18.24 11.21 9.06
C ASP A 250 -19.25 10.81 10.14
N LYS A 251 -18.81 10.08 11.17
CA LYS A 251 -19.66 9.58 12.26
C LYS A 251 -19.58 10.49 13.48
N SER A 252 -20.74 10.74 14.09
CA SER A 252 -20.85 11.57 15.28
C SER A 252 -21.79 10.93 16.29
N TYR A 253 -21.34 10.84 17.54
CA TYR A 253 -22.10 10.27 18.64
C TYR A 253 -21.68 10.90 19.97
N HIS A 254 -22.65 11.09 20.87
CA HIS A 254 -22.42 11.65 22.20
C HIS A 254 -22.05 10.54 23.20
N LEU A 255 -20.74 10.30 23.35
CA LEU A 255 -20.19 9.30 24.27
C LEU A 255 -20.64 9.51 25.71
N LYS A 256 -21.21 8.46 26.31
CA LYS A 256 -21.81 8.48 27.65
C LYS A 256 -20.76 8.28 28.75
N MET A 257 -19.75 7.44 28.51
CA MET A 257 -18.73 7.17 29.54
C MET A 257 -17.63 8.24 29.55
N LYS A 258 -17.17 8.60 30.75
CA LYS A 258 -16.06 9.56 30.92
C LYS A 258 -14.76 9.04 30.30
N ALA A 259 -14.50 7.74 30.42
CA ALA A 259 -13.33 7.09 29.83
C ALA A 259 -13.34 7.19 28.30
N SER A 260 -14.47 6.92 27.65
CA SER A 260 -14.60 7.00 26.19
C SER A 260 -14.43 8.43 25.68
N ARG A 261 -15.03 9.44 26.35
CA ARG A 261 -14.80 10.85 26.00
C ARG A 261 -13.33 11.25 26.08
N PHE A 262 -12.63 10.78 27.11
CA PHE A 262 -11.19 11.04 27.27
C PHE A 262 -10.38 10.40 26.14
N ILE A 263 -10.57 9.10 25.90
CA ILE A 263 -9.86 8.36 24.85
C ILE A 263 -10.18 8.90 23.46
N PHE A 264 -11.44 9.21 23.16
CA PHE A 264 -11.81 9.79 21.87
C PHE A 264 -11.21 11.19 21.65
N SER A 265 -11.08 12.00 22.71
CA SER A 265 -10.38 13.29 22.64
C SER A 265 -8.89 13.11 22.36
N GLU A 266 -8.23 12.15 23.02
CA GLU A 266 -6.82 11.82 22.79
C GLU A 266 -6.60 11.35 21.34
N ILE A 267 -7.44 10.43 20.85
CA ILE A 267 -7.42 9.95 19.46
C ILE A 267 -7.63 11.10 18.49
N SER A 268 -8.62 11.96 18.71
CA SER A 268 -8.93 13.07 17.81
C SER A 268 -7.79 14.09 17.69
N GLN A 269 -6.96 14.22 18.73
CA GLN A 269 -5.80 15.13 18.76
C GLN A 269 -4.56 14.52 18.12
N ASN A 270 -4.30 13.24 18.39
CA ASN A 270 -3.06 12.57 18.02
C ASN A 270 -3.16 11.77 16.71
N PHE A 271 -4.34 11.24 16.40
CA PHE A 271 -4.64 10.36 15.27
C PHE A 271 -5.95 10.81 14.59
N PRO A 272 -6.01 12.04 14.06
CA PRO A 272 -7.26 12.61 13.60
C PRO A 272 -7.88 11.83 12.43
N ILE A 273 -7.06 11.19 11.59
CA ILE A 273 -7.48 10.54 10.35
C ILE A 273 -6.78 9.19 10.11
N MET A 274 -5.47 9.08 10.38
CA MET A 274 -4.72 7.86 10.08
C MET A 274 -5.04 6.72 11.07
N PRO A 275 -5.02 5.45 10.61
CA PRO A 275 -5.00 4.29 11.50
C PRO A 275 -3.91 4.38 12.56
N PHE A 276 -4.23 3.92 13.77
CA PHE A 276 -3.35 3.94 14.93
C PHE A 276 -3.46 2.66 15.74
N SER A 277 -2.42 2.33 16.50
CA SER A 277 -2.42 1.22 17.44
C SER A 277 -2.80 1.72 18.84
N ALA A 278 -3.65 0.97 19.54
CA ALA A 278 -4.03 1.20 20.92
C ALA A 278 -2.83 1.18 21.89
N ARG A 279 -1.68 0.61 21.47
CA ARG A 279 -0.40 0.72 22.18
C ARG A 279 0.04 2.17 22.39
N ALA A 280 -0.36 3.10 21.52
CA ALA A 280 -0.03 4.51 21.62
C ALA A 280 -0.97 5.33 22.53
N LEU A 281 -1.94 4.69 23.18
CA LEU A 281 -2.93 5.33 24.06
C LEU A 281 -2.63 5.09 25.55
N GLU A 282 -3.27 5.86 26.44
CA GLU A 282 -3.23 5.60 27.88
C GLU A 282 -3.90 4.25 28.24
N GLU A 283 -3.08 3.23 28.53
CA GLU A 283 -3.50 1.82 28.71
C GLU A 283 -4.66 1.62 29.70
N LYS A 284 -4.64 2.30 30.86
CA LYS A 284 -5.65 2.13 31.92
C LYS A 284 -7.06 2.48 31.48
N ARG A 285 -7.21 3.41 30.54
CA ARG A 285 -8.51 3.92 30.08
C ARG A 285 -8.86 3.45 28.67
N ALA A 286 -7.86 3.08 27.87
CA ALA A 286 -8.03 2.67 26.48
C ALA A 286 -9.03 1.52 26.33
N ARG A 287 -8.87 0.44 27.11
CA ARG A 287 -9.70 -0.78 26.93
C ARG A 287 -11.20 -0.53 27.06
N LEU A 288 -11.63 0.20 28.09
CA LEU A 288 -13.06 0.52 28.28
C LEU A 288 -13.54 1.61 27.32
N GLY A 289 -12.69 2.61 27.04
CA GLY A 289 -13.06 3.72 26.18
C GLY A 289 -13.25 3.33 24.71
N LEU A 290 -12.41 2.41 24.20
CA LEU A 290 -12.46 1.95 22.82
C LEU A 290 -13.74 1.17 22.51
N VAL A 291 -14.24 0.34 23.45
CA VAL A 291 -15.44 -0.48 23.24
C VAL A 291 -16.66 0.37 22.90
N GLU A 292 -16.92 1.45 23.65
CA GLU A 292 -18.04 2.34 23.35
C GLU A 292 -17.86 3.05 21.99
N CYS A 293 -16.64 3.49 21.67
CA CYS A 293 -16.35 4.14 20.41
C CYS A 293 -16.57 3.22 19.21
N VAL A 294 -16.16 1.95 19.29
CA VAL A 294 -16.38 0.96 18.22
C VAL A 294 -17.86 0.61 18.10
N ASN A 295 -18.56 0.36 19.22
CA ASN A 295 -19.99 0.02 19.22
C ASN A 295 -20.89 1.11 18.63
N HIS A 296 -20.41 2.36 18.64
CA HIS A 296 -21.10 3.51 18.04
C HIS A 296 -20.45 3.99 16.74
N GLU A 297 -19.65 3.14 16.10
CA GLU A 297 -19.05 3.37 14.78
C GLU A 297 -18.14 4.62 14.70
N LEU A 298 -17.69 5.16 15.83
CA LEU A 298 -16.75 6.27 15.84
C LEU A 298 -15.33 5.83 15.46
N LEU A 299 -15.03 4.54 15.66
CA LEU A 299 -13.78 3.91 15.30
C LEU A 299 -14.06 2.65 14.47
N GLN A 300 -13.37 2.53 13.35
CA GLN A 300 -13.31 1.34 12.52
C GLN A 300 -12.16 0.44 13.02
N PRO A 301 -12.45 -0.81 13.46
CA PRO A 301 -11.41 -1.75 13.87
C PRO A 301 -10.73 -2.41 12.66
N TYR A 302 -9.44 -2.73 12.81
CA TYR A 302 -8.69 -3.60 11.91
C TYR A 302 -8.39 -4.91 12.65
N PRO A 303 -9.28 -5.92 12.56
CA PRO A 303 -9.16 -7.14 13.34
C PRO A 303 -7.95 -7.97 12.94
N VAL A 304 -7.42 -8.72 13.89
CA VAL A 304 -6.41 -9.76 13.65
C VAL A 304 -7.14 -11.02 13.22
N LEU A 305 -6.90 -11.44 11.98
CA LEU A 305 -7.53 -12.62 11.40
C LEU A 305 -6.53 -13.77 11.26
N HIS A 306 -7.04 -14.99 11.27
CA HIS A 306 -6.23 -16.21 11.27
C HIS A 306 -6.72 -17.24 10.25
N GLU A 307 -5.78 -17.89 9.59
CA GLU A 307 -5.98 -19.17 8.92
C GLU A 307 -5.89 -20.33 9.93
N LYS A 308 -6.17 -21.55 9.47
CA LYS A 308 -6.03 -22.75 10.31
C LYS A 308 -4.56 -22.94 10.75
N PRO A 309 -4.31 -23.44 11.98
CA PRO A 309 -2.95 -23.77 12.39
C PRO A 309 -2.30 -24.75 11.42
N GLY A 310 -1.06 -24.46 11.01
CA GLY A 310 -0.30 -25.23 10.02
C GLY A 310 -0.39 -24.72 8.59
N ASP A 311 -1.36 -23.87 8.26
CA ASP A 311 -1.40 -23.17 6.98
C ASP A 311 -0.42 -21.99 6.98
N PHE A 312 0.19 -21.73 5.81
CA PHE A 312 1.10 -20.63 5.59
C PHE A 312 0.39 -19.49 4.88
N VAL A 313 0.63 -18.27 5.36
CA VAL A 313 0.10 -17.04 4.78
C VAL A 313 1.25 -16.13 4.38
N ALA A 314 1.20 -15.64 3.14
CA ALA A 314 2.12 -14.66 2.59
C ALA A 314 1.37 -13.41 2.15
N HIS A 315 1.96 -12.25 2.43
CA HIS A 315 1.46 -10.91 2.17
C HIS A 315 2.54 -10.09 1.47
N ILE A 316 2.18 -9.50 0.32
CA ILE A 316 2.96 -8.51 -0.40
C ILE A 316 2.06 -7.29 -0.64
N LYS A 317 2.49 -6.13 -0.15
CA LYS A 317 1.78 -4.86 -0.33
C LYS A 317 2.73 -3.78 -0.81
N PHE A 318 2.29 -2.98 -1.77
CA PHE A 318 3.07 -1.89 -2.32
C PHE A 318 2.20 -0.73 -2.76
N THR A 319 2.79 0.47 -2.76
CA THR A 319 2.18 1.69 -3.26
C THR A 319 2.63 1.94 -4.70
N VAL A 320 1.68 2.23 -5.59
CA VAL A 320 1.94 2.49 -7.02
C VAL A 320 1.30 3.81 -7.45
N LEU A 321 2.06 4.61 -8.21
CA LEU A 321 1.65 5.89 -8.78
C LEU A 321 1.32 5.69 -10.26
N LEU A 322 0.09 6.01 -10.69
CA LEU A 322 -0.34 5.89 -12.08
C LEU A 322 0.02 7.17 -12.85
N MET A 323 1.27 7.29 -13.27
CA MET A 323 1.73 8.46 -14.02
C MET A 323 1.36 8.36 -15.52
N PRO A 324 1.24 9.49 -16.24
CA PRO A 324 1.01 9.48 -17.69
C PRO A 324 2.06 8.70 -18.52
N ASN A 325 3.28 8.53 -17.99
CA ASN A 325 4.36 7.76 -18.60
C ASN A 325 4.48 6.31 -18.08
N GLY A 326 3.46 5.83 -17.38
CA GLY A 326 3.37 4.48 -16.83
C GLY A 326 3.48 4.42 -15.31
N SER A 327 3.15 3.25 -14.75
CA SER A 327 3.05 3.05 -13.31
C SER A 327 4.43 3.05 -12.63
N ASP A 328 4.56 3.76 -11.50
CA ASP A 328 5.78 3.83 -10.69
C ASP A 328 5.52 3.19 -9.32
N ARG A 329 6.04 1.96 -9.12
CA ARG A 329 6.03 1.32 -7.79
C ARG A 329 7.05 2.03 -6.91
N ILE A 330 6.61 2.63 -5.80
CA ILE A 330 7.48 3.44 -4.92
C ILE A 330 7.86 2.73 -3.61
N THR A 331 7.10 1.73 -3.18
CA THR A 331 7.46 0.88 -2.04
C THR A 331 7.70 -0.55 -2.48
N SER A 332 8.76 -1.18 -1.96
CA SER A 332 9.10 -2.58 -2.28
C SER A 332 10.22 -3.08 -1.38
N HIS A 333 10.36 -4.40 -1.29
CA HIS A 333 11.51 -5.07 -0.70
C HIS A 333 11.86 -6.31 -1.51
N GLY A 334 13.14 -6.69 -1.54
CA GLY A 334 13.60 -7.89 -2.25
C GLY A 334 13.17 -9.17 -1.53
N LEU A 335 12.84 -10.21 -2.27
CA LEU A 335 12.52 -11.52 -1.68
C LEU A 335 13.78 -12.26 -1.23
N GLN A 336 13.62 -13.15 -0.25
CA GLN A 336 14.56 -14.24 -0.03
C GLN A 336 14.60 -15.17 -1.25
N GLU A 337 15.66 -15.96 -1.36
CA GLU A 337 15.72 -17.02 -2.36
C GLU A 337 14.60 -18.04 -2.10
N LEU A 338 13.79 -18.32 -3.13
CA LEU A 338 12.65 -19.24 -3.05
C LEU A 338 12.88 -20.44 -3.97
N GLN A 339 12.52 -21.62 -3.48
CA GLN A 339 12.43 -22.85 -4.26
C GLN A 339 11.01 -23.41 -4.12
N PRO A 340 10.03 -22.81 -4.82
CA PRO A 340 8.65 -23.30 -4.80
C PRO A 340 8.57 -24.70 -5.42
N THR A 341 7.59 -25.47 -4.98
CA THR A 341 7.30 -26.81 -5.53
C THR A 341 6.63 -26.73 -6.92
N LYS A 342 6.15 -25.54 -7.29
CA LYS A 342 5.46 -25.26 -8.55
C LYS A 342 6.25 -24.26 -9.40
N THR A 343 6.18 -24.45 -10.72
CA THR A 343 6.66 -23.49 -11.72
C THR A 343 5.48 -22.85 -12.43
N VAL A 344 5.57 -21.55 -12.71
CA VAL A 344 4.53 -20.83 -13.47
C VAL A 344 4.75 -21.08 -14.94
N ASP A 345 4.08 -22.10 -15.46
CA ASP A 345 4.12 -22.44 -16.88
C ASP A 345 2.89 -22.02 -17.67
N ASP A 346 1.87 -21.51 -16.98
CA ASP A 346 0.64 -21.04 -17.57
C ASP A 346 0.88 -19.90 -18.61
N PRO A 347 0.39 -20.06 -19.86
CA PRO A 347 0.57 -19.07 -20.92
C PRO A 347 -0.05 -17.71 -20.62
N GLU A 348 -1.20 -17.65 -19.95
CA GLU A 348 -1.91 -16.41 -19.62
C GLU A 348 -1.14 -15.63 -18.54
N ILE A 349 -0.66 -16.32 -17.50
CA ILE A 349 0.20 -15.69 -16.48
C ILE A 349 1.49 -15.15 -17.10
N LYS A 350 2.15 -15.94 -17.97
CA LYS A 350 3.34 -15.49 -18.72
C LYS A 350 3.04 -14.27 -19.59
N ALA A 351 1.86 -14.24 -20.24
CA ALA A 351 1.42 -13.09 -21.02
C ALA A 351 1.27 -11.85 -20.15
N TRP A 352 0.63 -11.94 -18.97
CA TRP A 352 0.55 -10.80 -18.05
C TRP A 352 1.90 -10.34 -17.56
N LEU A 353 2.79 -11.25 -17.16
CA LEU A 353 4.15 -10.91 -16.70
C LEU A 353 5.01 -10.25 -17.79
N SER A 354 4.73 -10.53 -19.06
CA SER A 354 5.40 -9.90 -20.20
C SER A 354 4.96 -8.46 -20.47
N LEU A 355 3.82 -8.02 -19.89
CA LEU A 355 3.33 -6.66 -20.07
C LEU A 355 4.33 -5.65 -19.46
N PRO A 356 4.57 -4.51 -20.14
CA PRO A 356 5.47 -3.50 -19.62
C PRO A 356 4.84 -2.75 -18.44
N VAL A 357 5.63 -2.50 -17.39
CA VAL A 357 5.23 -1.66 -16.25
C VAL A 357 5.24 -0.18 -16.62
N LYS A 358 6.26 0.26 -17.38
CA LYS A 358 6.38 1.65 -17.88
C LYS A 358 6.03 1.70 -19.36
N SER A 359 5.25 2.69 -19.78
CA SER A 359 4.94 2.85 -21.20
C SER A 359 6.21 3.29 -21.93
N LYS A 360 6.55 2.64 -23.05
CA LYS A 360 7.63 3.14 -23.92
C LYS A 360 7.20 4.54 -24.37
N LYS A 361 8.02 5.57 -24.09
CA LYS A 361 7.85 6.90 -24.69
C LYS A 361 7.53 6.72 -26.17
N LYS A 362 6.37 7.20 -26.65
CA LYS A 362 6.21 7.47 -28.07
C LYS A 362 7.29 8.48 -28.42
N GLY A 363 8.41 7.99 -28.96
CA GLY A 363 9.53 8.83 -29.34
C GLY A 363 9.01 9.91 -30.28
N GLY A 364 9.14 11.17 -29.88
CA GLY A 364 8.95 12.34 -30.73
C GLY A 364 10.04 12.38 -31.79
N GLY A 365 10.05 11.39 -32.69
CA GLY A 365 10.93 11.32 -33.84
C GLY A 365 10.41 12.17 -34.98
N LYS A 366 10.26 13.49 -34.79
CA LYS A 366 10.28 14.42 -35.93
C LYS A 366 11.74 14.81 -36.15
N LYS A 367 12.48 13.95 -36.87
CA LYS A 367 13.68 14.37 -37.59
C LYS A 367 13.25 15.56 -38.47
N LYS A 368 13.67 16.77 -38.10
CA LYS A 368 13.63 17.95 -38.96
C LYS A 368 14.53 17.64 -40.17
N LYS A 369 13.95 17.04 -41.22
CA LYS A 369 14.57 17.02 -42.54
C LYS A 369 14.56 18.45 -43.04
N GLY A 370 15.73 19.09 -43.06
CA GLY A 370 15.94 20.36 -43.75
C GLY A 370 15.54 20.18 -45.21
N LYS A 371 14.49 20.89 -45.63
CA LYS A 371 14.27 21.17 -47.05
C LYS A 371 15.05 22.43 -47.36
N ARG A 372 16.23 22.24 -47.96
CA ARG A 372 16.88 23.26 -48.78
C ARG A 372 15.95 23.45 -49.99
N ALA A 373 15.32 24.63 -50.09
CA ALA A 373 14.51 25.00 -51.24
C ALA A 373 15.47 25.47 -52.33
N GLU A 374 15.52 24.72 -53.42
CA GLU A 374 16.03 25.14 -54.73
C GLU A 374 14.83 25.24 -55.67
N LYS A 375 14.94 26.18 -56.62
CA LYS A 375 14.04 26.57 -57.72
C LYS A 375 13.12 27.78 -57.41
N GLY A 376 13.14 28.85 -58.18
CA GLY A 376 13.81 29.07 -59.46
C GLY A 376 13.88 30.55 -59.83
N GLU A 377 14.96 30.90 -60.53
CA GLU A 377 15.13 32.17 -61.22
C GLU A 377 14.33 32.13 -62.51
N GLY A 378 13.53 33.18 -62.72
CA GLY A 378 12.89 33.49 -63.99
C GLY A 378 13.86 34.24 -64.89
N GLU A 379 13.81 33.90 -66.18
CA GLU A 379 14.51 34.57 -67.27
C GLU A 379 14.07 36.04 -67.39
N ALA A 380 15.04 36.94 -67.53
CA ALA A 380 14.87 38.24 -68.16
C ALA A 380 16.17 38.62 -68.88
N GLU A 381 16.08 38.51 -70.21
CA GLU A 381 16.74 39.23 -71.30
C GLU A 381 17.98 40.12 -71.03
N THR A 382 19.06 39.71 -71.72
CA THR A 382 20.07 40.46 -72.50
C THR A 382 20.05 42.00 -72.55
N GLU A 383 21.23 42.61 -72.27
CA GLU A 383 21.99 43.60 -73.08
C GLU A 383 23.23 44.04 -72.25
N ALA A 384 24.46 43.66 -72.61
CA ALA A 384 25.40 44.31 -73.55
C ALA A 384 26.31 45.40 -72.92
N MET A 385 27.60 45.38 -73.33
CA MET A 385 28.70 46.35 -73.18
C MET A 385 29.51 46.31 -71.86
N GLU A 386 30.75 45.79 -71.87
CA GLU A 386 32.04 46.36 -72.34
C GLU A 386 32.77 47.21 -71.27
N GLU A 387 34.05 46.85 -71.05
CA GLU A 387 35.19 47.67 -70.59
C GLU A 387 35.06 48.41 -69.24
N THR A 388 35.94 48.29 -68.25
CA THR A 388 37.42 48.27 -68.25
C THR A 388 37.91 47.89 -66.86
#